data_AF-A0A821MIK4-F1
#
_entry.id   AF-A0A821MIK4-F1
#
_cell.length_a   1.000
_cell.length_b   1.000
_cell.length_c   1.000
_cell.angle_alpha   90.00
_cell.angle_beta   90.00
_cell.angle_gamma   90.00
#
_symmetry.space_group_name_H-M   'P 1'
#
loop_
_entity.id
_entity.type
_entity.pdbx_description
1 polymer ?
#
loop_
_entity_poly.entity_id
_entity_poly.type
_entity_poly.pdbx_seq_one_letter_code
_entity_poly.pdbx_strand_id
1 'polypeptide(L)'
;MHTVFRIGEIKKLEDRLWQVELSLLNDDNEDLKKLTEYIEEATQGSTGWDRLSKLLLKMEHFDKAEEVLDLLIENSVKDDVEGLRHRYHLMGLTAFLCYGKAIRITQQSLTPNPSKLRLYQTHRDEVPKEF
;
A
#
# COMPACT_ATOMS: atom_id res chain seq x y z
N MET A 1 27.52 -0.34 4.77
CA MET A 1 26.62 0.81 5.02
C MET A 1 26.00 1.21 3.70
N HIS A 2 24.66 1.28 3.63
CA HIS A 2 23.97 1.85 2.48
C HIS A 2 23.61 3.30 2.82
N THR A 3 24.08 4.24 2.00
CA THR A 3 23.78 5.66 2.16
C THR A 3 22.40 5.93 1.56
N VAL A 4 21.45 6.34 2.39
CA VAL A 4 20.08 6.67 1.96
C VAL A 4 19.97 8.18 1.78
N PHE A 5 19.36 8.62 0.68
CA PHE A 5 19.13 10.04 0.38
C PHE A 5 17.63 10.31 0.32
N ARG A 6 17.19 11.41 0.93
CA ARG A 6 15.85 11.97 0.71
C ARG A 6 15.85 12.76 -0.60
N ILE A 7 14.89 12.46 -1.46
CA ILE A 7 14.61 13.28 -2.64
C ILE A 7 13.85 14.53 -2.17
N GLY A 8 14.47 15.69 -2.37
CA GLY A 8 13.88 16.99 -2.14
C GLY A 8 13.17 17.51 -3.40
N GLU A 9 13.52 18.71 -3.82
CA GLU A 9 12.92 19.33 -5.00
C GLU A 9 13.45 18.70 -6.31
N ILE A 10 12.54 18.51 -7.26
CA ILE A 10 12.85 18.08 -8.62
C ILE A 10 12.51 19.23 -9.56
N LYS A 11 13.53 19.85 -10.16
CA LYS A 11 13.40 20.98 -11.07
C LYS A 11 13.78 20.58 -12.49
N LYS A 12 12.91 20.87 -13.47
CA LYS A 12 13.29 20.79 -14.89
C LYS A 12 14.11 22.04 -15.23
N LEU A 13 15.33 21.85 -15.73
CA LEU A 13 16.17 22.95 -16.17
C LEU A 13 16.00 23.20 -17.68
N GLU A 14 16.05 22.14 -18.48
CA GLU A 14 15.93 22.21 -19.95
C GLU A 14 15.20 20.97 -20.47
N ASP A 15 15.03 20.87 -21.80
CA ASP A 15 14.46 19.66 -22.37
C ASP A 15 15.38 18.45 -22.09
N ARG A 16 14.81 17.44 -21.44
CA ARG A 16 15.52 16.24 -20.94
C ARG A 16 16.60 16.49 -19.87
N LEU A 17 16.69 17.69 -19.27
CA LEU A 17 17.62 17.97 -18.16
C LEU A 17 16.86 18.32 -16.88
N TRP A 18 17.18 17.60 -15.80
CA TRP A 18 16.55 17.76 -14.49
C TRP A 18 17.62 17.90 -13.41
N GLN A 19 17.38 18.82 -12.48
CA GLN A 19 18.11 18.93 -11.24
C GLN A 19 17.26 18.31 -10.12
N VAL A 20 17.87 17.40 -9.37
CA VAL A 20 17.25 16.76 -8.21
C VAL A 20 18.07 17.12 -6.99
N GLU A 21 17.42 17.70 -5.99
CA GLU A 21 18.03 17.91 -4.68
C GLU A 21 18.01 16.59 -3.90
N LEU A 22 19.19 16.17 -3.45
CA LEU A 22 19.36 14.99 -2.62
C LEU A 22 19.96 15.40 -1.28
N SER A 23 19.22 15.13 -0.20
CA SER A 23 19.72 15.34 1.15
C SER A 23 20.11 14.01 1.77
N LEU A 24 21.32 13.93 2.31
CA LEU A 24 21.77 12.75 3.05
C LEU A 24 20.90 12.56 4.29
N LEU A 25 20.33 11.36 4.47
CA LEU A 25 19.68 10.98 5.71
C LEU A 25 20.77 10.57 6.72
N ASN A 26 20.92 11.36 7.78
CA ASN A 26 21.72 11.00 8.94
C ASN A 26 20.83 10.42 10.05
N ASP A 27 21.44 9.75 11.03
CA ASP A 27 20.73 9.11 12.15
C ASP A 27 19.94 10.11 13.02
N ASP A 28 20.24 11.41 12.92
CA ASP A 28 19.56 12.50 13.64
C ASP A 28 18.35 13.09 12.89
N ASN A 29 17.91 12.48 11.79
CA ASN A 29 16.78 12.98 11.03
C ASN A 29 15.45 12.77 11.78
N GLU A 30 14.89 13.86 12.33
CA GLU A 30 13.64 13.84 13.11
C GLU A 30 12.43 13.24 12.35
N ASP A 31 12.33 13.48 11.04
CA ASP A 31 11.23 12.95 10.23
C ASP A 31 11.33 11.42 10.13
N LEU A 32 12.54 10.90 9.90
CA LEU A 32 12.78 9.46 9.82
C LEU A 32 12.58 8.79 11.18
N LYS A 33 12.98 9.44 12.27
CA LYS A 33 12.71 8.97 13.62
C LYS A 33 11.21 8.86 13.90
N LYS A 34 10.44 9.93 13.63
CA LYS A 34 8.98 9.93 13.79
C LYS A 34 8.30 8.86 12.93
N LEU A 35 8.75 8.68 11.69
CA LEU A 35 8.24 7.64 10.81
C LEU A 35 8.52 6.24 11.35
N THR A 36 9.74 6.02 11.86
CA THR A 36 10.15 4.73 12.42
C THR A 36 9.35 4.41 13.69
N GLU A 37 9.23 5.38 14.60
CA GLU A 37 8.40 5.27 15.82
C GLU A 37 6.94 4.96 15.46
N TYR A 38 6.37 5.68 14.49
CA TYR A 38 5.01 5.40 14.02
C TYR A 38 4.86 3.99 13.45
N ILE A 39 5.82 3.53 12.63
CA ILE A 39 5.81 2.18 12.07
C ILE A 39 5.88 1.15 13.19
N GLU A 40 6.74 1.34 14.18
CA GLU A 40 6.89 0.43 15.32
C GLU A 40 5.61 0.36 16.17
N GLU A 41 5.01 1.50 16.52
CA GLU A 41 3.72 1.57 17.22
C GLU A 41 2.59 0.91 16.41
N ALA A 42 2.55 1.16 15.11
CA ALA A 42 1.53 0.64 14.22
C ALA A 42 1.68 -0.89 14.00
N THR A 43 2.89 -1.44 14.13
CA THR A 43 3.20 -2.83 13.76
C THR A 43 3.60 -3.70 14.94
N GLN A 44 3.31 -3.27 16.18
CA GLN A 44 3.63 -4.03 17.41
C GLN A 44 3.32 -5.53 17.27
N GLY A 45 4.27 -6.36 17.69
CA GLY A 45 4.19 -7.81 17.47
C GLY A 45 5.38 -8.58 18.03
N SER A 46 5.18 -9.89 18.14
CA SER A 46 6.08 -10.88 18.74
C SER A 46 7.40 -11.03 17.98
N THR A 47 7.36 -11.05 16.65
CA THR A 47 8.56 -11.24 15.80
C THR A 47 8.64 -10.19 14.70
N GLY A 48 9.84 -9.92 14.19
CA GLY A 48 10.03 -8.99 13.06
C GLY A 48 9.17 -9.34 11.83
N TRP A 49 8.94 -10.63 11.59
CA TRP A 49 8.08 -11.12 10.52
C TRP A 49 6.58 -10.86 10.76
N ASP A 50 6.12 -10.98 12.01
CA ASP A 50 4.75 -10.59 12.37
C ASP A 50 4.55 -9.09 12.18
N ARG A 51 5.56 -8.27 12.52
CA ARG A 51 5.53 -6.81 12.31
C ARG A 51 5.50 -6.47 10.82
N LEU A 52 6.32 -7.16 10.01
CA LEU A 52 6.34 -6.99 8.56
C LEU A 52 4.97 -7.31 7.93
N SER A 53 4.34 -8.42 8.34
CA SER A 53 3.00 -8.80 7.86
C SER A 53 1.96 -7.71 8.17
N LYS A 54 1.99 -7.14 9.39
CA LYS A 54 1.12 -6.02 9.78
C LYS A 54 1.41 -4.75 9.00
N LEU A 55 2.68 -4.47 8.70
CA LEU A 55 3.07 -3.31 7.89
C LEU A 55 2.50 -3.43 6.47
N LEU A 56 2.65 -4.59 5.83
CA LEU A 56 2.13 -4.86 4.49
C LEU A 56 0.60 -4.69 4.44
N LEU A 57 -0.11 -5.17 5.46
CA LEU A 57 -1.55 -4.95 5.61
C LEU A 57 -1.92 -3.46 5.66
N LYS A 58 -1.20 -2.66 6.48
CA LYS A 58 -1.44 -1.22 6.59
C LYS A 58 -1.17 -0.45 5.31
N MET A 59 -0.23 -0.92 4.50
CA MET A 59 0.09 -0.36 3.19
C MET A 59 -0.83 -0.88 2.07
N GLU A 60 -1.85 -1.68 2.38
CA GLU A 60 -2.75 -2.35 1.43
C GLU A 60 -2.04 -3.28 0.42
N HIS A 61 -0.85 -3.78 0.75
CA HIS A 61 -0.13 -4.81 0.00
C HIS A 61 -0.57 -6.21 0.45
N PHE A 62 -1.83 -6.54 0.19
CA PHE A 62 -2.47 -7.75 0.71
C PHE A 62 -1.88 -9.04 0.16
N ASP A 63 -1.53 -9.04 -1.12
CA ASP A 63 -0.84 -10.13 -1.82
C ASP A 63 0.46 -10.53 -1.09
N LYS A 64 1.30 -9.53 -0.81
CA LYS A 64 2.57 -9.77 -0.10
C LYS A 64 2.37 -10.12 1.36
N ALA A 65 1.35 -9.56 2.01
CA ALA A 65 1.03 -9.89 3.38
C ALA A 65 0.64 -11.37 3.52
N GLU A 66 -0.16 -11.88 2.57
CA GLU A 66 -0.55 -13.28 2.50
C GLU A 66 0.67 -14.19 2.27
N GLU A 67 1.54 -13.87 1.29
CA GLU A 67 2.76 -14.63 1.04
C GLU A 67 3.66 -14.76 2.28
N VAL A 68 3.85 -13.66 3.03
CA VAL A 68 4.66 -13.69 4.27
C VAL A 68 3.97 -14.54 5.34
N LEU A 69 2.65 -14.40 5.51
CA LEU A 69 1.91 -15.17 6.51
C LEU A 69 1.92 -16.67 6.22
N ASP A 70 1.75 -17.07 4.95
CA ASP A 70 1.82 -18.46 4.51
C ASP A 70 3.19 -19.06 4.84
N LEU A 71 4.27 -18.36 4.47
CA LEU A 71 5.63 -18.78 4.80
C LEU A 71 5.83 -18.94 6.32
N LEU A 72 5.28 -18.04 7.14
CA LEU A 72 5.41 -18.13 8.60
C LEU A 72 4.60 -19.28 9.19
N ILE A 73 3.43 -19.60 8.62
CA ILE A 73 2.60 -20.71 9.06
C ILE A 73 3.27 -22.04 8.69
N GLU A 74 3.76 -22.17 7.45
CA GLU A 74 4.45 -23.35 6.96
C GLU A 74 5.73 -23.66 7.76
N ASN A 75 6.49 -22.63 8.14
CA ASN A 75 7.74 -22.77 8.88
C ASN A 75 7.57 -22.73 10.41
N SER A 76 6.35 -22.65 10.92
CA SER A 76 6.11 -22.61 12.36
C SER A 76 6.31 -23.98 13.03
N VAL A 77 6.83 -23.95 14.27
CA VAL A 77 6.89 -25.16 15.11
C VAL A 77 5.46 -25.47 15.57
N LYS A 78 5.04 -26.75 15.50
CA LYS A 78 3.68 -27.17 15.85
C LYS A 78 3.22 -26.77 17.26
N ASP A 79 4.16 -26.56 18.18
CA ASP A 79 3.89 -26.18 19.57
C ASP A 79 3.75 -24.64 19.75
N ASP A 80 4.02 -23.82 18.73
CA ASP A 80 3.78 -22.37 18.72
C ASP A 80 2.29 -22.06 18.45
N VAL A 81 1.42 -22.58 19.31
CA VAL A 81 -0.05 -22.46 19.16
C VAL A 81 -0.48 -20.99 19.15
N GLU A 82 0.13 -20.17 20.01
CA GLU A 82 -0.22 -18.76 20.14
C GLU A 82 0.23 -17.96 18.90
N GLY A 83 1.45 -18.19 18.41
CA GLY A 83 1.92 -17.56 17.17
C GLY A 83 1.11 -17.98 15.95
N LEU A 84 0.76 -19.26 15.84
CA LEU A 84 -0.13 -19.77 14.79
C LEU A 84 -1.51 -19.12 14.83
N ARG A 85 -2.13 -19.05 16.02
CA ARG A 85 -3.42 -18.39 16.21
C ARG A 85 -3.38 -16.93 15.74
N HIS A 86 -2.34 -16.19 16.13
CA HIS A 86 -2.15 -14.81 15.72
C HIS A 86 -1.98 -14.67 14.20
N ARG A 87 -1.18 -15.54 13.56
CA ARG A 87 -0.97 -15.52 12.10
C ARG A 87 -2.24 -15.84 11.32
N TYR A 88 -2.99 -16.88 11.72
CA TYR A 88 -4.28 -17.18 11.10
C TYR A 88 -5.30 -16.04 11.29
N HIS A 89 -5.28 -15.36 12.43
CA HIS A 89 -6.10 -14.17 12.64
C HIS A 89 -5.74 -13.04 11.66
N LEU A 90 -4.43 -12.75 11.49
CA LEU A 90 -3.96 -11.76 10.50
C LEU A 90 -4.34 -12.13 9.06
N MET A 91 -4.29 -13.42 8.72
CA MET A 91 -4.69 -13.93 7.42
C MET A 91 -6.18 -13.70 7.15
N GLY A 92 -7.03 -13.95 8.15
CA GLY A 92 -8.46 -13.63 8.10
C GLY A 92 -8.73 -12.12 7.91
N LEU A 93 -7.97 -11.26 8.60
CA LEU A 93 -8.07 -9.81 8.42
C LEU A 93 -7.66 -9.38 7.00
N THR A 94 -6.62 -10.01 6.44
CA THR A 94 -6.14 -9.75 5.07
C THR A 94 -7.24 -10.02 4.04
N ALA A 95 -7.89 -11.18 4.15
CA ALA A 95 -9.02 -11.53 3.28
C ALA A 95 -10.18 -10.54 3.44
N PHE A 96 -10.56 -10.20 4.68
CA PHE A 96 -11.64 -9.24 4.95
C PHE A 96 -11.38 -7.86 4.31
N LEU A 97 -10.16 -7.34 4.43
CA LEU A 97 -9.76 -6.07 3.83
C LEU A 97 -9.77 -6.12 2.30
N CYS A 98 -9.33 -7.23 1.70
CA CYS A 98 -9.42 -7.45 0.25
C CYS A 98 -10.87 -7.39 -0.24
N TYR A 99 -11.79 -8.09 0.44
CA TYR A 99 -13.21 -8.05 0.11
C TYR A 99 -13.79 -6.62 0.24
N GLY A 100 -13.44 -5.91 1.31
CA GLY A 100 -13.83 -4.51 1.48
C GLY A 100 -13.36 -3.61 0.32
N LYS A 101 -12.12 -3.79 -0.14
CA LYS A 101 -11.57 -3.09 -1.31
C LYS A 101 -12.31 -3.45 -2.59
N ALA A 102 -12.61 -4.73 -2.82
CA ALA A 102 -13.36 -5.18 -3.97
C ALA A 102 -14.78 -4.57 -4.02
N ILE A 103 -15.47 -4.51 -2.88
CA ILE A 103 -16.78 -3.88 -2.76
C ILE A 103 -16.70 -2.39 -3.09
N ARG A 104 -15.71 -1.66 -2.53
CA ARG A 104 -15.51 -0.23 -2.81
C ARG A 104 -15.30 0.04 -4.30
N ILE A 105 -14.48 -0.77 -4.97
CA ILE A 105 -14.23 -0.65 -6.42
C ILE A 105 -15.53 -0.91 -7.21
N THR A 106 -16.29 -1.94 -6.83
CA THR A 106 -17.57 -2.27 -7.47
C THR A 106 -18.60 -1.15 -7.27
N GLN A 107 -18.64 -0.52 -6.10
CA GLN A 107 -19.51 0.62 -5.86
C GLN A 107 -19.11 1.81 -6.75
N GLN A 108 -17.82 2.08 -6.91
CA GLN A 108 -17.33 3.15 -7.78
C GLN A 108 -17.68 2.93 -9.26
N SER A 109 -17.69 1.69 -9.74
CA SER A 109 -18.12 1.39 -11.10
C SER A 109 -19.63 1.54 -11.28
N LEU A 110 -20.41 1.26 -10.24
CA LEU A 110 -21.87 1.36 -10.24
C LEU A 110 -22.39 2.78 -10.01
N THR A 111 -21.67 3.63 -9.29
CA THR A 111 -22.01 5.06 -9.14
C THR A 111 -21.56 5.82 -10.38
N PRO A 112 -22.46 6.24 -11.28
CA PRO A 112 -22.04 7.03 -12.42
C PRO A 112 -21.56 8.38 -11.91
N ASN A 113 -20.30 8.72 -12.17
CA ASN A 113 -19.83 10.07 -11.94
C ASN A 113 -20.65 11.02 -12.85
N PRO A 114 -21.48 11.93 -12.32
CA PRO A 114 -22.34 12.79 -13.14
C PRO A 114 -21.53 13.63 -14.14
N SER A 115 -20.30 13.99 -13.77
CA SER A 115 -19.34 14.72 -14.60
C SER A 115 -18.86 13.91 -15.80
N LYS A 116 -18.73 12.58 -15.66
CA LYS A 116 -18.34 11.67 -16.76
C LYS A 116 -19.54 11.31 -17.63
N LEU A 117 -20.74 11.17 -17.06
CA LEU A 117 -21.97 10.94 -17.82
C LEU A 117 -22.22 12.06 -18.84
N ARG A 118 -21.96 13.32 -18.45
CA ARG A 118 -22.11 14.46 -19.37
C ARG A 118 -21.19 14.34 -20.59
N LEU A 119 -19.93 13.96 -20.39
CA LEU A 119 -18.96 13.74 -21.48
C LEU A 119 -19.37 12.59 -22.42
N TYR A 120 -19.92 11.49 -21.88
CA TYR A 120 -20.41 10.38 -22.71
C TYR A 120 -21.72 10.70 -23.45
N GLN A 121 -22.56 11.58 -22.90
CA GLN A 121 -23.80 12.01 -23.55
C GLN A 121 -23.52 13.02 -24.67
N THR A 122 -22.62 13.99 -24.47
CA THR A 122 -22.26 14.95 -25.53
C THR A 122 -21.64 14.26 -26.74
N HIS A 123 -20.78 13.24 -26.54
CA HIS A 123 -20.20 12.49 -27.65
C HIS A 123 -21.17 11.52 -28.34
N ARG A 124 -22.29 11.15 -27.70
CA ARG A 124 -23.33 10.31 -28.32
C ARG A 124 -24.26 11.13 -29.22
N ASP A 125 -24.47 12.41 -28.88
CA ASP A 125 -25.31 13.32 -29.66
C ASP A 125 -24.56 13.96 -30.87
N GLU A 126 -23.24 13.79 -30.95
CA GLU A 126 -22.39 14.27 -32.07
C GLU A 126 -22.15 13.24 -33.17
N VAL A 127 -22.59 11.98 -33.02
CA VAL A 127 -22.48 10.97 -34.08
C VAL A 127 -23.73 11.07 -34.97
N PRO A 128 -23.61 11.46 -36.26
CA PRO A 128 -24.73 11.46 -37.17
C PRO A 128 -25.28 10.03 -37.28
N LYS A 129 -26.60 9.87 -37.13
CA LYS A 129 -27.28 8.64 -37.52
C LYS A 129 -27.20 8.52 -39.04
N GLU A 130 -26.14 7.86 -39.53
CA GLU A 130 -26.11 7.38 -40.91
C GLU A 130 -26.79 6.00 -40.97
N PHE A 131 -27.85 5.98 -41.80
CA PHE A 131 -28.71 4.88 -42.28
C PHE A 131 -29.81 4.35 -41.34
#